data_AF-A0A961RJI3-F1
#
_entry.id   AF-A0A961RJI3-F1
#
_cell.length_a   1.000
_cell.length_b   1.000
_cell.length_c   1.000
_cell.angle_alpha   90.00
_cell.angle_beta   90.00
_cell.angle_gamma   90.00
#
_symmetry.space_group_name_H-M   'P 1'
#
loop_
_entity.id
_entity.type
_entity.pdbx_description
1 polymer ?
#
loop_
_entity_poly.entity_id
_entity_poly.type
_entity_poly.pdbx_seq_one_letter_code
_entity_poly.pdbx_strand_id
1 'polypeptide(L)'
;LGAEPDVIRERHPGVLAITGPQAYESVMAAVHEAAPPVHDPFLDLVPEQGVKLTPRHYAYLKISEGCSNRCSFCIIPALRGDLVSRPIGDVLREAEKLVKAGVKEILVISQDTSAYGLDMKYAESPWQDRQVRTRFLDLARELGEMGVWVRMHYVYPYPHVDEVIPLMAEGKILPYLDIPFQ
;
A
#
# COMPACT_ATOMS: atom_id res chain seq x y z
N LEU A 1 21.92 -9.79 3.53
CA LEU A 1 21.18 -11.03 3.25
C LEU A 1 20.25 -10.92 2.03
N GLY A 2 19.13 -10.18 2.06
CA GLY A 2 18.23 -10.10 0.88
C GLY A 2 18.91 -9.56 -0.40
N ALA A 3 19.92 -8.70 -0.23
CA ALA A 3 20.75 -8.18 -1.33
C ALA A 3 21.90 -9.11 -1.76
N GLU A 4 22.08 -10.25 -1.10
CA GLU A 4 23.18 -11.20 -1.33
C GLU A 4 22.60 -12.60 -1.65
N PRO A 5 22.04 -12.78 -2.86
CA PRO A 5 21.32 -13.99 -3.22
C PRO A 5 22.19 -15.25 -3.15
N ASP A 6 23.49 -15.14 -3.42
CA ASP A 6 24.41 -16.26 -3.41
C ASP A 6 24.61 -16.83 -2.00
N VAL A 7 24.72 -15.96 -0.99
CA VAL A 7 24.82 -16.35 0.43
C VAL A 7 23.55 -17.08 0.88
N ILE A 8 22.37 -16.62 0.42
CA ILE A 8 21.10 -17.27 0.74
C ILE A 8 21.05 -18.67 0.12
N ARG A 9 21.44 -18.82 -1.15
CA ARG A 9 21.43 -20.12 -1.85
C ARG A 9 22.45 -21.10 -1.28
N GLU A 10 23.63 -20.63 -0.92
CA GLU A 10 24.66 -21.46 -0.28
C GLU A 10 24.12 -22.04 1.04
N ARG A 11 23.46 -21.22 1.86
CA ARG A 11 22.91 -21.65 3.15
C ARG A 11 21.62 -22.44 3.04
N HIS A 12 20.81 -22.15 2.02
CA HIS A 12 19.50 -22.77 1.80
C HIS A 12 19.36 -23.23 0.33
N PRO A 13 19.98 -24.37 -0.05
CA PRO A 13 20.00 -24.84 -1.44
C PRO A 13 18.62 -25.20 -2.01
N GLY A 14 17.63 -25.45 -1.14
CA GLY A 14 16.25 -25.74 -1.55
C GLY A 14 15.40 -24.50 -1.88
N VAL A 15 15.96 -23.30 -1.81
CA VAL A 15 15.25 -22.07 -2.21
C VAL A 15 15.11 -22.04 -3.73
N LEU A 16 13.85 -22.05 -4.19
CA LEU A 16 13.51 -22.04 -5.62
C LEU A 16 13.95 -20.75 -6.33
N ALA A 17 13.62 -19.60 -5.76
CA ALA A 17 13.93 -18.30 -6.33
C ALA A 17 14.10 -17.24 -5.23
N ILE A 18 14.87 -16.19 -5.56
CA ILE A 18 15.09 -15.01 -4.71
C ILE A 18 14.72 -13.80 -5.55
N THR A 19 13.78 -13.00 -5.06
CA THR A 19 13.24 -11.83 -5.78
C THR A 19 13.37 -10.56 -4.93
N GLY A 20 13.31 -9.40 -5.59
CA GLY A 20 13.34 -8.09 -4.92
C GLY A 20 11.99 -7.66 -4.34
N PRO A 21 11.95 -6.54 -3.59
CA PRO A 21 10.71 -5.91 -3.17
C PRO A 21 9.88 -5.50 -4.41
N GLN A 22 8.55 -5.61 -4.30
CA GLN A 22 7.59 -5.35 -5.40
C GLN A 22 7.80 -6.16 -6.69
N ALA A 23 8.60 -7.23 -6.67
CA ALA A 23 8.91 -8.01 -7.86
C ALA A 23 7.81 -9.02 -8.21
N TYR A 24 6.55 -8.56 -8.34
CA TYR A 24 5.39 -9.42 -8.61
C TYR A 24 5.62 -10.33 -9.81
N GLU A 25 6.02 -9.77 -10.96
CA GLU A 25 6.30 -10.55 -12.18
C GLU A 25 7.39 -11.59 -11.97
N SER A 26 8.46 -11.24 -11.24
CA SER A 26 9.55 -12.17 -10.94
C SER A 26 9.09 -13.31 -10.02
N VAL A 27 8.21 -13.02 -9.05
CA VAL A 27 7.63 -14.04 -8.17
C VAL A 27 6.73 -14.96 -8.97
N MET A 28 5.83 -14.39 -9.78
CA MET A 28 4.91 -15.18 -10.59
C MET A 28 5.64 -16.03 -11.63
N ALA A 29 6.70 -15.50 -12.26
CA ALA A 29 7.53 -16.26 -13.19
C ALA A 29 8.19 -17.47 -12.50
N ALA A 30 8.80 -17.26 -11.32
CA ALA A 30 9.41 -18.34 -10.55
C ALA A 30 8.39 -19.40 -10.11
N VAL A 31 7.20 -18.96 -9.67
CA VAL A 31 6.11 -19.87 -9.31
C VAL A 31 5.65 -20.67 -10.51
N HIS A 32 5.40 -20.03 -11.66
CA HIS A 32 4.94 -20.71 -12.87
C HIS A 32 5.98 -21.64 -13.47
N GLU A 33 7.28 -21.33 -13.33
CA GLU A 33 8.35 -22.23 -13.75
C GLU A 33 8.35 -23.54 -12.94
N ALA A 34 8.18 -23.45 -11.61
CA ALA A 34 8.18 -24.61 -10.74
C ALA A 34 6.83 -25.35 -10.67
N ALA A 35 5.74 -24.61 -10.82
CA ALA A 35 4.37 -25.09 -10.77
C ALA A 35 3.53 -24.36 -11.82
N PRO A 36 3.59 -24.80 -13.10
CA PRO A 36 2.83 -24.20 -14.18
C PRO A 36 1.33 -24.18 -13.85
N PRO A 37 0.64 -23.05 -14.08
CA PRO A 37 -0.78 -22.95 -13.78
C PRO A 37 -1.56 -23.87 -14.73
N VAL A 38 -2.42 -24.72 -14.16
CA VAL A 38 -3.40 -25.49 -14.93
C VAL A 38 -4.64 -24.62 -15.05
N HIS A 39 -4.92 -24.11 -16.25
CA HIS A 39 -6.09 -23.26 -16.45
C HIS A 39 -7.38 -24.06 -16.24
N ASP A 40 -8.23 -23.60 -15.32
CA ASP A 40 -9.58 -24.10 -15.10
C ASP A 40 -10.57 -22.93 -15.15
N PRO A 41 -11.42 -22.85 -16.20
CA PRO A 41 -12.36 -21.75 -16.40
C PRO A 41 -13.35 -21.53 -15.24
N PHE A 42 -13.60 -22.55 -14.42
CA PHE A 42 -14.54 -22.47 -13.29
C PHE A 42 -13.86 -22.10 -11.97
N LEU A 43 -12.55 -22.33 -11.83
CA LEU A 43 -11.77 -22.02 -10.63
C LEU A 43 -10.94 -20.73 -10.75
N ASP A 44 -10.56 -20.33 -11.97
CA ASP A 44 -9.72 -19.16 -12.23
C ASP A 44 -10.49 -17.82 -12.19
N LEU A 45 -11.71 -17.83 -11.63
CA LEU A 45 -12.50 -16.62 -11.44
C LEU A 45 -11.95 -15.82 -10.26
N VAL A 46 -11.03 -14.91 -10.55
CA VAL A 46 -10.56 -13.92 -9.58
C VAL A 46 -11.54 -12.73 -9.58
N PRO A 47 -12.15 -12.39 -8.43
CA PRO A 47 -13.06 -11.26 -8.37
C PRO A 47 -12.29 -9.94 -8.55
N GLU A 48 -12.95 -8.86 -8.94
CA GLU A 48 -12.28 -7.59 -9.30
C GLU A 48 -11.41 -7.00 -8.18
N GLN A 49 -11.78 -7.24 -6.92
CA GLN A 49 -11.03 -6.83 -5.73
C GLN A 49 -9.85 -7.76 -5.38
N GLY A 50 -9.64 -8.83 -6.15
CA GLY A 50 -8.67 -9.88 -5.85
C GLY A 50 -9.11 -10.81 -4.71
N VAL A 51 -8.22 -11.73 -4.34
CA VAL A 51 -8.42 -12.63 -3.21
C VAL A 51 -7.94 -11.94 -1.94
N LYS A 52 -8.84 -11.71 -0.99
CA LYS A 52 -8.50 -11.17 0.32
C LYS A 52 -8.09 -12.29 1.27
N LEU A 53 -6.93 -12.12 1.90
CA LEU A 53 -6.49 -12.97 3.02
C LEU A 53 -6.93 -12.40 4.38
N THR A 54 -7.52 -11.20 4.40
CA THR A 54 -8.09 -10.57 5.60
C THR A 54 -9.53 -11.00 5.86
N PRO A 55 -10.03 -10.90 7.11
CA PRO A 55 -11.45 -10.99 7.41
C PRO A 55 -12.32 -10.10 6.51
N ARG A 56 -13.58 -10.51 6.30
CA ARG A 56 -14.48 -9.86 5.35
C ARG A 56 -14.68 -8.35 5.58
N HIS A 57 -14.59 -7.90 6.83
CA HIS A 57 -14.96 -6.56 7.25
C HIS A 57 -13.86 -5.51 7.08
N TYR A 58 -12.58 -5.89 6.90
CA TYR A 58 -11.51 -4.91 6.68
C TYR A 58 -10.54 -5.32 5.57
N ALA A 59 -9.82 -4.34 5.04
CA ALA A 59 -8.72 -4.57 4.10
C ALA A 59 -7.57 -3.58 4.34
N TYR A 60 -6.35 -4.06 4.15
CA TYR A 60 -5.18 -3.20 4.07
C TYR A 60 -5.07 -2.59 2.67
N LEU A 61 -4.87 -1.28 2.61
CA LEU A 61 -4.67 -0.55 1.37
C LEU A 61 -3.26 0.04 1.37
N LYS A 62 -2.35 -0.60 0.62
CA LYS A 62 -0.95 -0.16 0.52
C LYS A 62 -0.84 0.99 -0.47
N ILE A 63 -0.36 2.15 -0.04
CA ILE A 63 -0.33 3.36 -0.90
C ILE A 63 1.06 3.69 -1.44
N SER A 64 2.11 3.24 -0.76
CA SER A 64 3.50 3.43 -1.18
C SER A 64 4.40 2.34 -0.59
N GLU A 65 5.64 2.28 -1.08
CA GLU A 65 6.70 1.40 -0.60
C GLU A 65 8.00 2.19 -0.49
N GLY A 66 8.94 1.66 0.29
CA GLY A 66 10.19 2.37 0.58
C GLY A 66 9.96 3.57 1.51
N CYS A 67 11.04 4.24 1.87
CA CYS A 67 10.98 5.42 2.73
C CYS A 67 12.18 6.33 2.47
N SER A 68 11.93 7.63 2.30
CA SER A 68 12.99 8.61 2.08
C SER A 68 13.56 9.20 3.38
N ASN A 69 12.96 8.89 4.53
CA ASN A 69 13.52 9.29 5.83
C ASN A 69 14.84 8.56 6.09
N ARG A 70 15.79 9.25 6.70
CA ARG A 70 17.13 8.74 7.03
C ARG A 70 17.27 8.54 8.54
N CYS A 71 16.31 7.85 9.14
CA CYS A 71 16.34 7.53 10.57
C CYS A 71 17.58 6.66 10.87
N SER A 72 18.38 7.05 11.86
CA SER A 72 19.67 6.40 12.17
C SER A 72 19.55 4.92 12.53
N PHE A 73 18.39 4.51 13.06
CA PHE A 73 18.09 3.14 13.45
C PHE A 73 17.45 2.31 12.32
N CYS A 74 17.02 2.94 11.22
CA CYS A 74 16.15 2.30 10.24
C CYS A 74 16.93 1.87 8.99
N ILE A 75 16.89 0.57 8.69
CA ILE A 75 17.52 -0.01 7.48
C ILE A 75 16.64 0.10 6.22
N ILE A 76 15.40 0.57 6.34
CA ILE A 76 14.40 0.54 5.26
C ILE A 76 14.89 1.20 3.96
N PRO A 77 15.54 2.39 3.97
CA PRO A 77 16.03 2.98 2.72
C PRO A 77 17.04 2.08 1.99
N ALA A 78 17.89 1.36 2.73
CA ALA A 78 18.84 0.42 2.15
C ALA A 78 18.19 -0.90 1.69
N LEU A 79 17.12 -1.33 2.36
CA LEU A 79 16.46 -2.61 2.09
C LEU A 79 15.38 -2.53 1.00
N ARG A 80 14.57 -1.46 1.02
CA ARG A 80 13.38 -1.29 0.17
C ARG A 80 13.49 -0.10 -0.80
N GLY A 81 14.55 0.68 -0.70
CA GLY A 81 14.75 1.89 -1.50
C GLY A 81 14.05 3.13 -0.92
N ASP A 82 14.20 4.22 -1.66
CA ASP A 82 13.49 5.48 -1.38
C ASP A 82 11.98 5.35 -1.60
N LEU A 83 11.24 6.36 -1.17
CA LEU A 83 9.78 6.39 -1.32
C LEU A 83 9.37 6.24 -2.80
N VAL A 84 8.48 5.27 -3.04
CA VAL A 84 7.78 5.07 -4.32
C VAL A 84 6.29 5.03 -4.02
N SER A 85 5.59 6.10 -4.40
CA SER A 85 4.15 6.23 -4.24
C SER A 85 3.38 5.63 -5.40
N ARG A 86 2.19 5.07 -5.11
CA ARG A 86 1.22 4.71 -6.13
C ARG A 86 0.41 5.93 -6.55
N PRO A 87 0.06 6.10 -7.84
CA PRO A 87 -0.86 7.16 -8.26
C PRO A 87 -2.20 7.06 -7.52
N ILE A 88 -2.72 8.19 -7.04
CA ILE A 88 -3.93 8.18 -6.19
C ILE A 88 -5.16 7.61 -6.90
N GLY A 89 -5.27 7.79 -8.21
CA GLY A 89 -6.36 7.19 -8.99
C GLY A 89 -6.41 5.67 -8.91
N ASP A 90 -5.24 5.00 -8.89
CA ASP A 90 -5.16 3.55 -8.74
C ASP A 90 -5.55 3.11 -7.33
N VAL A 91 -5.08 3.85 -6.32
CA VAL A 91 -5.38 3.60 -4.91
C VAL A 91 -6.88 3.75 -4.64
N LEU A 92 -7.52 4.79 -5.17
CA LEU A 92 -8.96 5.03 -5.00
C LEU A 92 -9.81 4.02 -5.75
N ARG A 93 -9.41 3.59 -6.95
CA ARG A 93 -10.06 2.48 -7.67
C ARG A 93 -10.01 1.17 -6.89
N GLU A 94 -8.87 0.85 -6.29
CA GLU A 94 -8.73 -0.33 -5.43
C GLU A 94 -9.62 -0.23 -4.19
N ALA A 95 -9.59 0.91 -3.50
CA ALA A 95 -10.44 1.19 -2.35
C ALA A 95 -11.93 1.03 -2.70
N GLU A 96 -12.37 1.58 -3.82
CA GLU A 96 -13.77 1.48 -4.27
C GLU A 96 -14.19 0.02 -4.51
N LYS A 97 -13.32 -0.79 -5.15
CA LYS A 97 -13.55 -2.23 -5.34
C LYS A 97 -13.66 -2.97 -4.01
N LEU A 98 -12.80 -2.65 -3.05
CA LEU A 98 -12.83 -3.23 -1.71
C LEU A 98 -14.15 -2.92 -1.00
N VAL A 99 -14.61 -1.67 -1.06
CA VAL A 99 -15.89 -1.23 -0.46
C VAL A 99 -17.07 -1.92 -1.13
N LYS A 100 -17.10 -1.97 -2.47
CA LYS A 100 -18.13 -2.70 -3.24
C LYS A 100 -18.17 -4.19 -2.88
N ALA A 101 -17.03 -4.78 -2.54
CA ALA A 101 -16.91 -6.15 -2.03
C ALA A 101 -17.31 -6.33 -0.55
N GLY A 102 -17.88 -5.30 0.09
CA GLY A 102 -18.44 -5.37 1.44
C GLY A 102 -17.46 -5.07 2.58
N VAL A 103 -16.25 -4.57 2.27
CA VAL A 103 -15.34 -4.05 3.30
C VAL A 103 -16.01 -2.89 4.03
N LYS A 104 -15.81 -2.84 5.35
CA LYS A 104 -16.35 -1.81 6.26
C LYS A 104 -15.25 -0.93 6.87
N GLU A 105 -13.99 -1.35 6.75
CA GLU A 105 -12.83 -0.59 7.22
C GLU A 105 -11.64 -0.73 6.26
N ILE A 106 -11.09 0.40 5.83
CA ILE A 106 -9.85 0.51 5.08
C ILE A 106 -8.73 0.93 6.03
N LEU A 107 -7.72 0.07 6.13
CA LEU A 107 -6.50 0.30 6.89
C LEU A 107 -5.42 0.79 5.91
N VAL A 108 -5.20 2.09 5.85
CA VAL A 108 -4.20 2.71 4.97
C VAL A 108 -2.81 2.45 5.54
N ILE A 109 -1.92 1.89 4.72
CA ILE A 109 -0.57 1.49 5.13
C ILE A 109 0.51 1.92 4.13
N SER A 110 1.68 2.26 4.66
CA SER A 110 2.97 2.36 3.98
C SER A 110 4.11 2.35 5.01
N GLN A 111 5.35 2.66 4.62
CA GLN A 111 6.43 2.90 5.61
C GLN A 111 6.32 4.29 6.27
N ASP A 112 5.84 5.28 5.50
CA ASP A 112 5.52 6.63 5.96
C ASP A 112 4.30 7.11 5.15
N THR A 113 3.14 7.14 5.81
CA THR A 113 1.86 7.45 5.15
C THR A 113 1.71 8.94 4.91
N SER A 114 2.26 9.79 5.77
CA SER A 114 2.16 11.26 5.62
C SER A 114 3.10 11.80 4.54
N ALA A 115 4.13 11.05 4.14
CA ALA A 115 4.99 11.35 2.99
C ALA A 115 4.36 11.05 1.62
N TYR A 116 3.15 10.48 1.57
CA TYR A 116 2.54 10.00 0.32
C TYR A 116 2.50 11.07 -0.80
N GLY A 117 3.10 10.71 -1.93
CA GLY A 117 3.17 11.50 -3.16
C GLY A 117 4.25 12.58 -3.23
N LEU A 118 5.11 12.70 -2.21
CA LEU A 118 6.26 13.61 -2.23
C LEU A 118 7.22 13.31 -3.39
N ASP A 119 7.53 12.03 -3.62
CA ASP A 119 8.36 11.51 -4.71
C ASP A 119 7.79 11.85 -6.09
N MET A 120 6.46 11.94 -6.18
CA MET A 120 5.72 12.29 -7.40
C MET A 120 5.43 13.78 -7.53
N LYS A 121 5.94 14.63 -6.62
CA LYS A 121 5.62 16.07 -6.54
C LYS A 121 4.11 16.35 -6.54
N TYR A 122 3.35 15.49 -5.88
CA TYR A 122 1.89 15.55 -5.80
C TYR A 122 1.16 15.53 -7.16
N ALA A 123 1.73 14.80 -8.13
CA ALA A 123 1.13 14.62 -9.44
C ALA A 123 -0.36 14.24 -9.35
N GLU A 124 -1.15 14.85 -10.22
CA GLU A 124 -2.58 14.57 -10.32
C GLU A 124 -2.83 13.23 -11.01
N SER A 125 -3.91 12.57 -10.61
CA SER A 125 -4.42 11.37 -11.27
C SER A 125 -5.93 11.48 -11.49
N PRO A 126 -6.45 10.94 -12.61
CA PRO A 126 -7.87 10.90 -12.85
C PRO A 126 -8.59 10.04 -11.80
N TRP A 127 -9.64 10.60 -11.21
CA TRP A 127 -10.56 9.92 -10.33
C TRP A 127 -11.98 10.38 -10.65
N GLN A 128 -12.81 9.44 -11.13
CA GLN A 128 -14.14 9.74 -11.67
C GLN A 128 -14.07 10.84 -12.76
N ASP A 129 -14.80 11.93 -12.60
CA ASP A 129 -14.89 13.08 -13.51
C ASP A 129 -13.91 14.21 -13.19
N ARG A 130 -12.94 13.98 -12.29
CA ARG A 130 -12.02 15.01 -11.79
C ARG A 130 -10.57 14.53 -11.68
N GLN A 131 -9.68 15.49 -11.43
CA GLN A 131 -8.28 15.26 -11.10
C GLN A 131 -8.08 15.40 -9.59
N VAL A 132 -7.35 14.45 -9.00
CA VAL A 132 -6.99 14.48 -7.58
C VAL A 132 -5.48 14.37 -7.45
N ARG A 133 -4.88 15.21 -6.61
CA ARG A 133 -3.44 15.16 -6.34
C ARG A 133 -3.10 13.93 -5.54
N THR A 134 -2.00 13.27 -5.90
CA THR A 134 -1.40 12.20 -5.10
C THR A 134 -0.78 12.82 -3.85
N ARG A 135 -1.57 13.06 -2.81
CA ARG A 135 -1.13 13.68 -1.55
C ARG A 135 -1.90 13.06 -0.38
N PHE A 136 -1.24 12.92 0.76
CA PHE A 136 -1.83 12.36 1.99
C PHE A 136 -3.21 12.96 2.36
N LEU A 137 -3.33 14.29 2.41
CA LEU A 137 -4.59 14.96 2.76
C LEU A 137 -5.70 14.71 1.74
N ASP A 138 -5.36 14.76 0.45
CA ASP A 138 -6.31 14.53 -0.63
C ASP A 138 -6.80 13.07 -0.58
N LEU A 139 -5.90 12.09 -0.37
CA LEU A 139 -6.26 10.69 -0.13
C LEU A 139 -7.20 10.51 1.08
N ALA A 140 -6.89 11.14 2.21
CA ALA A 140 -7.69 11.05 3.43
C ALA A 140 -9.13 11.55 3.20
N ARG A 141 -9.26 12.67 2.48
CA ARG A 141 -10.56 13.24 2.11
C ARG A 141 -11.34 12.29 1.20
N GLU A 142 -10.72 11.80 0.14
CA GLU A 142 -11.36 10.93 -0.85
C GLU A 142 -11.84 9.60 -0.26
N LEU A 143 -11.00 8.96 0.56
CA LEU A 143 -11.39 7.73 1.24
C LEU A 143 -12.53 7.97 2.23
N GLY A 144 -12.56 9.14 2.89
CA GLY A 144 -13.61 9.50 3.84
C GLY A 144 -15.00 9.67 3.22
N GLU A 145 -15.09 9.93 1.92
CA GLU A 145 -16.37 10.00 1.20
C GLU A 145 -16.94 8.60 0.85
N MET A 146 -16.20 7.51 1.09
CA MET A 146 -16.61 6.16 0.70
C MET A 146 -17.59 5.46 1.66
N GLY A 147 -17.97 6.12 2.77
CA GLY A 147 -18.97 5.60 3.71
C GLY A 147 -18.51 4.37 4.52
N VAL A 148 -17.19 4.18 4.63
CA VAL A 148 -16.55 3.13 5.43
C VAL A 148 -15.55 3.75 6.39
N TRP A 149 -15.13 3.02 7.41
CA TRP A 149 -14.06 3.50 8.29
C TRP A 149 -12.74 3.57 7.54
N VAL A 150 -11.97 4.63 7.80
CA VAL A 150 -10.64 4.83 7.24
C VAL A 150 -9.68 5.07 8.39
N ARG A 151 -8.65 4.23 8.49
CA ARG A 151 -7.62 4.30 9.54
C ARG A 151 -6.26 4.53 8.94
N MET A 152 -5.56 5.56 9.42
CA MET A 152 -4.20 5.91 8.97
C MET A 152 -3.17 5.25 9.88
N HIS A 153 -2.26 4.45 9.32
CA HIS A 153 -1.14 3.85 10.06
C HIS A 153 0.20 4.45 9.64
N TYR A 154 1.21 4.35 10.50
CA TYR A 154 2.59 4.73 10.18
C TYR A 154 2.69 6.19 9.69
N VAL A 155 2.12 7.11 10.46
CA VAL A 155 2.09 8.55 10.15
C VAL A 155 3.29 9.22 10.80
N TYR A 156 4.21 9.77 10.01
CA TYR A 156 5.31 10.57 10.54
C TYR A 156 4.84 12.00 10.87
N PRO A 157 5.27 12.62 11.98
CA PRO A 157 4.71 13.88 12.50
C PRO A 157 5.21 15.12 11.74
N TYR A 158 4.93 15.19 10.44
CA TYR A 158 5.14 16.40 9.66
C TYR A 158 4.09 17.48 10.00
N PRO A 159 4.40 18.78 9.88
CA PRO A 159 3.44 19.85 10.18
C PRO A 159 2.11 19.75 9.42
N HIS A 160 2.10 19.21 8.19
CA HIS A 160 0.88 19.07 7.40
C HIS A 160 -0.06 17.96 7.88
N VAL A 161 0.35 17.11 8.82
CA VAL A 161 -0.53 16.09 9.40
C VAL A 161 -1.67 16.74 10.17
N ASP A 162 -1.47 17.93 10.73
CA ASP A 162 -2.53 18.67 11.41
C ASP A 162 -3.74 18.96 10.48
N GLU A 163 -3.51 19.03 9.16
CA GLU A 163 -4.57 19.26 8.16
C GLU A 163 -5.59 18.11 8.10
N VAL A 164 -5.29 16.90 8.62
CA VAL A 164 -6.26 15.79 8.67
C VAL A 164 -7.13 15.79 9.93
N ILE A 165 -6.78 16.56 10.97
CA ILE A 165 -7.53 16.61 12.23
C ILE A 165 -8.99 17.08 12.00
N PRO A 166 -9.28 18.11 11.17
CA PRO A 166 -10.66 18.49 10.87
C PRO A 166 -11.47 17.34 10.25
N LEU A 167 -10.86 16.51 9.39
CA LEU A 167 -11.54 15.36 8.79
C LEU A 167 -11.93 14.30 9.84
N MET A 168 -11.13 14.15 10.89
CA MET A 168 -11.46 13.29 12.04
C MET A 168 -12.62 13.85 12.85
N ALA A 169 -12.60 15.16 13.10
CA ALA A 169 -13.65 15.85 13.83
C ALA A 169 -15.00 15.80 13.09
N GLU A 170 -14.97 15.86 11.76
CA GLU A 170 -16.13 15.68 10.87
C GLU A 170 -16.58 14.21 10.73
N GLY A 171 -15.82 13.25 11.27
CA GLY A 171 -16.12 11.82 11.18
C GLY A 171 -15.86 11.19 9.81
N LYS A 172 -15.14 11.89 8.91
CA LYS A 172 -14.77 11.38 7.58
C LYS A 172 -13.72 10.28 7.66
N ILE A 173 -12.77 10.42 8.57
CA ILE A 173 -11.78 9.39 8.90
C ILE A 173 -11.80 9.13 10.40
N LEU A 174 -11.29 7.98 10.83
CA LEU A 174 -11.25 7.66 12.26
C LEU A 174 -10.30 8.62 13.01
N PRO A 175 -10.64 9.04 14.24
CA PRO A 175 -9.75 9.82 15.10
C PRO A 175 -8.63 8.93 15.67
N TYR A 176 -7.81 8.39 14.78
CA TYR A 176 -6.72 7.47 15.06
C TYR A 176 -5.52 7.83 14.18
N LEU A 177 -4.41 8.17 14.82
CA LEU A 177 -3.11 8.37 14.19
C LEU A 177 -2.07 7.52 14.90
N ASP A 178 -1.48 6.58 14.17
CA ASP A 178 -0.33 5.81 14.63
C ASP A 178 0.95 6.57 14.31
N ILE A 179 1.50 7.27 15.31
CA ILE A 179 2.66 8.17 15.17
C ILE A 179 3.84 7.64 16.02
N PRO A 180 4.86 7.03 15.39
CA PRO A 180 6.12 6.75 16.06
C PRO A 180 6.94 8.05 16.20
N PHE A 181 7.50 8.30 17.39
CA PHE A 181 8.28 9.51 17.71
C PHE A 181 9.80 9.29 17.68
N GLN A 182 10.25 8.06 17.45
CA GLN A 182 11.66 7.67 17.38
C GLN A 182 12.30 8.18 16.07
#